data_AF-A0A1I7X3A5-F1
#
_entry.id   AF-A0A1I7X3A5-F1
#
_cell.length_a   1.000
_cell.length_b   1.000
_cell.length_c   1.000
_cell.angle_alpha   90.00
_cell.angle_beta   90.00
_cell.angle_gamma   90.00
#
_symmetry.space_group_name_H-M   'P 1'
#
loop_
_entity.id
_entity.type
_entity.pdbx_description
1 polymer ?
#
loop_
_entity_poly.entity_id
_entity_poly.type
_entity_poly.pdbx_seq_one_letter_code
_entity_poly.pdbx_strand_id
1 'polypeptide(L)' 'MSFFREGIRNSPERWQKVIESEGKYFDD' A
#
# COMPACT_ATOMS: atom_id res chain seq x y z
N MET A 1 -6.39 -17.86 -7.12
CA MET A 1 -4.94 -17.58 -7.24
C MET A 1 -4.61 -16.09 -7.45
N SER A 2 -5.57 -15.15 -7.40
CA SER A 2 -5.28 -13.71 -7.65
C SER A 2 -5.00 -12.88 -6.40
N PHE A 3 -5.48 -13.29 -5.21
CA PHE A 3 -5.40 -12.49 -3.98
C PHE A 3 -3.98 -12.00 -3.65
N PHE A 4 -3.01 -12.91 -3.63
CA PHE A 4 -1.61 -12.55 -3.34
C PHE A 4 -0.99 -11.70 -4.45
N ARG A 5 -1.36 -11.95 -5.71
CA ARG A 5 -0.83 -11.21 -6.85
C ARG A 5 -1.32 -9.76 -6.85
N GLU A 6 -2.58 -9.54 -6.51
CA GLU A 6 -3.16 -8.19 -6.39
C GLU A 6 -2.55 -7.42 -5.21
N GLY A 7 -2.42 -8.07 -4.04
CA GLY A 7 -1.77 -7.45 -2.88
C GLY A 7 -0.32 -7.05 -3.15
N ILE A 8 0.46 -7.91 -3.82
CA ILE A 8 1.85 -7.60 -4.19
C ILE A 8 1.91 -6.45 -5.21
N ARG A 9 1.01 -6.43 -6.21
CA ARG A 9 1.00 -5.36 -7.22
C ARG A 9 0.65 -3.99 -6.65
N ASN A 10 -0.21 -3.93 -5.63
CA ASN A 10 -0.66 -2.68 -5.02
C ASN A 10 0.26 -2.22 -3.86
N SER A 11 1.29 -2.99 -3.53
CA SER A 11 2.23 -2.66 -2.45
C SER A 11 3.00 -1.34 -2.67
N PRO A 12 3.50 -1.02 -3.88
CA PRO A 12 4.19 0.25 -4.12
C PRO A 12 3.32 1.48 -3.83
N GLU A 13 2.04 1.44 -4.21
CA GLU A 13 1.08 2.53 -3.97
C GLU A 13 0.86 2.75 -2.47
N ARG A 14 0.71 1.65 -1.70
CA ARG A 14 0.63 1.73 -0.24
C ARG A 14 1.91 2.29 0.40
N TRP A 15 3.09 1.95 -0.11
CA TRP A 15 4.34 2.52 0.38
C TRP A 15 4.44 4.02 0.16
N GLN A 16 3.93 4.52 -0.97
CA GLN A 16 3.89 5.94 -1.23
C GLN A 16 2.98 6.67 -0.22
N LYS A 17 1.81 6.10 0.10
CA LYS A 17 0.91 6.64 1.14
C LYS A 17 1.57 6.70 2.53
N VAL A 18 2.44 5.74 2.89
CA VAL A 18 3.22 5.78 4.15
C VAL A 18 4.18 6.98 4.18
N ILE A 19 4.84 7.27 3.05
CA ILE A 19 5.78 8.39 2.95
C ILE A 19 5.03 9.71 3.06
N GLU A 20 3.92 9.85 2.34
CA GLU A 20 3.07 11.05 2.34
C GLU A 20 2.39 11.28 3.69
N SER A 21 2.07 10.22 4.43
CA SER A 21 1.49 10.32 5.78
C SER A 21 2.51 10.59 6.88
N GLU A 22 3.81 10.74 6.54
CA GLU A 22 4.91 10.82 7.50
C GLU A 22 4.92 9.63 8.49
N GLY A 23 4.54 8.45 8.01
CA GLY A 23 4.43 7.24 8.82
C GLY A 23 3.18 7.16 9.71
N LYS A 24 2.22 8.09 9.59
CA LYS A 24 0.91 7.97 10.24
C LYS A 24 0.06 6.95 9.50
N TYR A 25 -0.88 6.33 10.22
CA TYR A 25 -1.90 5.51 9.57
C TYR A 25 -2.71 6.37 8.60
N PHE A 26 -3.00 5.81 7.44
CA PHE A 26 -3.86 6.37 6.42
C PHE A 26 -4.99 5.40 6.17
N ASP A 27 -6.19 5.93 5.95
CA ASP A 27 -7.29 5.14 5.41
C ASP A 27 -7.01 4.86 3.93
N ASP A 28 -7.45 3.70 3.44
CA ASP A 28 -7.25 3.26 2.05
C ASP A 28 -7.94 4.19 1.04
#